data_AF-A0A7S1BKC4-F1
#
_entry.id   AF-A0A7S1BKC4-F1
#
_cell.length_a   1.000
_cell.length_b   1.000
_cell.length_c   1.000
_cell.angle_alpha   90.00
_cell.angle_beta   90.00
_cell.angle_gamma   90.00
#
_symmetry.space_group_name_H-M   'P 1'
#
loop_
_entity.id
_entity.type
_entity.pdbx_description
1 polymer ?
#
loop_
_entity_poly.entity_id
_entity_poly.type
_entity_poly.pdbx_seq_one_letter_code
_entity_poly.pdbx_strand_id
1 'polypeptide(L)'
;GEECGAVQLVGSSCETHVLEKSRVTERDANERNFHIFYQLLATNGYFRESIWKRLGDTDCSSFKYIGKNRRGLINGEPDSEHFKHTLKAIKTMGMDNENICTLFRAICVVLQLGNLTFGPDGPNYDGRGSTVTSPDELEALSEILGVPLPDIATALTVCVVTMGTEVF
;
A
#
# COMPACT_ATOMS: atom_id res chain seq x y z
N GLY A 1 -8.52 -28.41 -50.53
CA GLY A 1 -7.61 -27.64 -49.67
C GLY A 1 -8.46 -26.59 -49.01
N GLU A 2 -8.85 -26.82 -47.78
CA GLU A 2 -9.63 -25.85 -46.99
C GLU A 2 -8.66 -25.01 -46.16
N GLU A 3 -8.61 -23.71 -46.45
CA GLU A 3 -7.93 -22.73 -45.61
C GLU A 3 -8.80 -22.47 -44.38
N CYS A 4 -8.36 -22.97 -43.23
CA CYS A 4 -8.90 -22.59 -41.94
C CYS A 4 -8.53 -21.13 -41.68
N GLY A 5 -9.49 -20.21 -41.83
CA GLY A 5 -9.32 -18.80 -41.55
C GLY A 5 -8.91 -18.58 -40.10
N ALA A 6 -7.68 -18.13 -39.88
CA ALA A 6 -7.15 -17.87 -38.55
C ALA A 6 -7.95 -16.75 -37.86
N VAL A 7 -8.60 -17.07 -36.73
CA VAL A 7 -9.26 -16.07 -35.89
C VAL A 7 -8.19 -15.34 -35.09
N GLN A 8 -8.13 -14.01 -35.23
CA GLN A 8 -7.18 -13.16 -34.52
C GLN A 8 -7.84 -12.57 -33.27
N LEU A 9 -7.19 -12.78 -32.12
CA LEU A 9 -7.63 -12.19 -30.86
C LEU A 9 -7.35 -10.68 -30.89
N VAL A 10 -8.41 -9.87 -30.93
CA VAL A 10 -8.34 -8.40 -31.08
C VAL A 10 -8.23 -7.63 -29.77
N GLY A 11 -8.45 -8.28 -28.62
CA GLY A 11 -8.30 -7.66 -27.31
C GLY A 11 -8.87 -8.51 -26.16
N SER A 12 -8.67 -8.04 -24.93
CA SER A 12 -9.24 -8.61 -23.70
C SER A 12 -9.68 -7.46 -22.79
N SER A 13 -10.84 -7.61 -22.16
CA SER A 13 -11.34 -6.71 -21.11
C SER A 13 -11.44 -7.51 -19.83
N CYS A 14 -10.97 -6.93 -18.72
CA CYS A 14 -11.05 -7.55 -17.40
C CYS A 14 -11.86 -6.63 -16.49
N GLU A 15 -12.97 -7.14 -15.96
CA GLU A 15 -13.81 -6.41 -15.00
C GLU A 15 -13.65 -7.04 -13.62
N THR A 16 -13.14 -6.27 -12.66
CA THR A 16 -12.96 -6.74 -11.30
C THR A 16 -14.24 -6.56 -10.51
N HIS A 17 -14.95 -7.66 -10.25
CA HIS A 17 -16.10 -7.65 -9.35
C HIS A 17 -15.64 -7.98 -7.93
N VAL A 18 -15.85 -7.03 -7.00
CA VAL A 18 -15.60 -7.16 -5.56
C VAL A 18 -14.11 -7.28 -5.18
N LEU A 19 -13.46 -6.13 -4.95
CA LEU A 19 -12.20 -6.09 -4.22
C LEU A 19 -12.50 -6.08 -2.71
N GLU A 20 -12.03 -7.06 -1.97
CA GLU A 20 -12.18 -7.14 -0.52
C GLU A 20 -11.27 -6.12 0.18
N LYS A 21 -11.66 -4.84 0.14
CA LYS A 21 -10.87 -3.72 0.68
C LYS A 21 -10.62 -3.83 2.19
N SER A 22 -11.56 -4.42 2.95
CA SER A 22 -11.43 -4.67 4.39
C SER A 22 -10.24 -5.58 4.73
N ARG A 23 -9.87 -6.49 3.83
CA ARG A 23 -8.74 -7.43 4.01
C ARG A 23 -7.39 -6.73 4.17
N VAL A 24 -7.27 -5.49 3.70
CA VAL A 24 -6.06 -4.69 3.92
C VAL A 24 -5.88 -4.39 5.41
N THR A 25 -6.97 -4.06 6.10
CA THR A 25 -6.97 -3.57 7.49
C THR A 25 -7.30 -4.65 8.52
N GLU A 26 -8.08 -5.65 8.13
CA GLU A 26 -8.55 -6.75 8.97
C GLU A 26 -7.73 -8.01 8.67
N ARG A 27 -7.09 -8.57 9.71
CA ARG A 27 -6.25 -9.75 9.58
C ARG A 27 -6.84 -10.91 10.37
N ASP A 28 -7.17 -12.00 9.69
CA ASP A 28 -7.28 -13.30 10.36
C ASP A 28 -5.87 -13.74 10.78
N ALA A 29 -5.69 -14.13 12.04
CA ALA A 29 -4.39 -14.50 12.60
C ALA A 29 -3.66 -15.56 11.77
N ASN A 30 -4.40 -16.40 11.05
CA ASN A 30 -3.92 -17.52 10.27
C ASN A 30 -3.69 -17.23 8.77
N GLU A 31 -4.04 -16.03 8.29
CA GLU A 31 -3.91 -15.67 6.88
C GLU A 31 -2.87 -14.59 6.60
N ARG A 32 -2.33 -14.62 5.38
CA ARG A 32 -1.48 -13.54 4.85
C ARG A 32 -2.38 -12.47 4.24
N ASN A 33 -1.92 -11.22 4.29
CA ASN A 33 -2.50 -10.13 3.53
C ASN A 33 -2.19 -10.30 2.02
N PHE A 34 -2.50 -9.31 1.17
CA PHE A 34 -2.20 -9.38 -0.26
C PHE A 34 -0.73 -9.69 -0.55
N HIS A 35 -0.48 -10.56 -1.54
CA HIS A 35 0.87 -11.03 -1.86
C HIS A 35 1.83 -9.90 -2.22
N ILE A 36 1.34 -8.83 -2.84
CA ILE A 36 2.16 -7.70 -3.29
C ILE A 36 2.97 -7.05 -2.16
N PHE A 37 2.44 -7.02 -0.93
CA PHE A 37 3.15 -6.46 0.22
C PHE A 37 4.42 -7.26 0.54
N TYR A 38 4.31 -8.59 0.52
CA TYR A 38 5.43 -9.48 0.80
C TYR A 38 6.40 -9.57 -0.38
N GLN A 39 5.88 -9.58 -1.61
CA GLN A 39 6.67 -9.54 -2.84
C GLN A 39 7.56 -8.29 -2.87
N LEU A 40 7.00 -7.11 -2.55
CA LEU A 40 7.75 -5.86 -2.48
C LEU A 40 8.86 -5.92 -1.41
N LEU A 41 8.56 -6.44 -0.22
CA LEU A 41 9.55 -6.54 0.86
C LEU A 41 10.59 -7.64 0.64
N ALA A 42 10.33 -8.59 -0.26
CA ALA A 42 11.29 -9.62 -0.66
C ALA A 42 12.27 -9.16 -1.75
N THR A 43 12.11 -7.93 -2.26
CA THR A 43 13.04 -7.35 -3.25
C THR A 43 14.35 -6.88 -2.61
N ASN A 44 15.34 -6.59 -3.44
CA ASN A 44 16.62 -6.09 -2.95
C ASN A 44 16.51 -4.65 -2.37
N GLY A 45 17.44 -4.30 -1.49
CA GLY A 45 17.49 -2.98 -0.83
C GLY A 45 17.48 -1.81 -1.82
N TYR A 46 18.26 -1.87 -2.89
CA TYR A 46 18.34 -0.80 -3.90
C TYR A 46 16.99 -0.51 -4.56
N PHE A 47 16.22 -1.55 -4.92
CA PHE A 47 14.89 -1.36 -5.48
C PHE A 47 13.96 -0.72 -4.45
N ARG A 48 13.99 -1.19 -3.20
CA ARG A 48 13.16 -0.63 -2.13
C ARG A 48 13.48 0.84 -1.86
N GLU A 49 14.75 1.19 -1.79
CA GLU A 49 15.22 2.57 -1.61
C GLU A 49 14.80 3.49 -2.76
N SER A 50 14.73 2.96 -3.99
CA SER A 50 14.25 3.73 -5.14
C SER A 50 12.75 4.08 -5.08
N ILE A 51 11.96 3.28 -4.35
CA ILE A 51 10.54 3.57 -4.09
C ILE A 51 10.41 4.55 -2.94
N TRP A 52 11.08 4.25 -1.83
CA TRP A 52 11.11 5.06 -0.63
C TRP A 52 12.35 4.70 0.19
N LYS A 53 13.19 5.70 0.49
CA LYS A 53 14.48 5.49 1.15
C LYS A 53 14.36 4.64 2.42
N ARG A 54 13.37 4.92 3.29
CA ARG A 54 13.15 4.16 4.52
C ARG A 54 12.76 2.70 4.29
N LEU A 55 12.16 2.36 3.16
CA LEU A 55 11.79 0.99 2.83
C LEU A 55 13.03 0.07 2.75
N GLY A 56 14.20 0.62 2.41
CA GLY A 56 15.47 -0.10 2.33
C GLY A 56 15.83 -0.88 3.60
N ASP A 57 15.52 -0.32 4.77
CA ASP A 57 15.86 -0.87 6.09
C ASP A 57 14.68 -1.56 6.79
N THR A 58 13.53 -1.67 6.12
CA THR A 58 12.31 -2.26 6.70
C THR A 58 12.17 -3.74 6.40
N ASP A 59 11.32 -4.42 7.16
CA ASP A 59 10.92 -5.79 6.91
C ASP A 59 9.43 -6.03 7.24
N CYS A 60 8.97 -7.28 7.15
CA CYS A 60 7.55 -7.60 7.42
C CYS A 60 7.08 -7.18 8.82
N SER A 61 7.97 -7.18 9.81
CA SER A 61 7.65 -6.78 11.18
C SER A 61 7.53 -5.27 11.36
N SER A 62 8.10 -4.49 10.44
CA SER A 62 7.96 -3.02 10.40
C SER A 62 6.55 -2.56 10.05
N PHE A 63 5.66 -3.44 9.56
CA PHE A 63 4.33 -3.04 9.10
C PHE A 63 3.21 -3.84 9.79
N LYS A 64 2.32 -3.14 10.47
CA LYS A 64 1.19 -3.73 11.22
C LYS A 64 0.28 -4.58 10.35
N TYR A 65 -0.01 -4.14 9.12
CA TYR A 65 -0.89 -4.85 8.18
C TYR A 65 -0.29 -6.15 7.61
N ILE A 66 1.03 -6.36 7.73
CA ILE A 66 1.71 -7.57 7.26
C ILE A 66 1.89 -8.55 8.42
N GLY A 67 2.33 -8.04 9.57
CA GLY A 67 2.59 -8.81 10.78
C GLY A 67 3.82 -9.73 10.68
N LYS A 68 4.01 -10.56 11.71
CA LYS A 68 5.21 -11.39 11.86
C LYS A 68 5.24 -12.66 10.99
N ASN A 69 4.15 -12.97 10.29
CA ASN A 69 4.01 -14.25 9.60
C ASN A 69 4.75 -14.23 8.25
N ARG A 70 6.06 -14.48 8.28
CA ARG A 70 6.93 -14.70 7.12
C ARG A 70 6.71 -16.11 6.54
N ARG A 71 5.55 -16.37 5.94
CA ARG A 71 5.46 -17.50 4.99
C ARG A 71 6.12 -17.07 3.68
N GLY A 72 7.44 -17.21 3.60
CA GLY A 72 8.26 -16.72 2.48
C GLY A 72 8.20 -17.56 1.20
N LEU A 73 7.35 -18.59 1.15
CA LEU A 73 7.13 -19.44 -0.02
C LEU A 73 5.63 -19.53 -0.33
N ILE A 74 5.28 -19.35 -1.60
CA ILE A 74 3.94 -19.60 -2.15
C ILE A 74 4.12 -20.66 -3.23
N ASN A 75 3.46 -21.82 -3.06
CA ASN A 75 3.57 -22.96 -3.99
C ASN A 75 5.02 -23.42 -4.22
N GLY A 76 5.89 -23.29 -3.21
CA GLY A 76 7.31 -23.67 -3.28
C GLY A 76 8.24 -22.62 -3.89
N GLU A 77 7.72 -21.48 -4.36
CA GLU A 77 8.50 -20.40 -4.95
C GLU A 77 8.54 -19.18 -3.99
N PRO A 78 9.70 -18.51 -3.84
CA PRO A 78 9.81 -17.38 -2.92
C PRO A 78 9.13 -16.12 -3.45
N ASP A 79 8.68 -15.27 -2.53
CA ASP A 79 8.02 -14.00 -2.84
C ASP A 79 8.87 -13.09 -3.78
N SER A 80 10.20 -13.22 -3.74
CA SER A 80 11.12 -12.49 -4.62
C SER A 80 11.03 -12.91 -6.09
N GLU A 81 10.78 -14.18 -6.39
CA GLU A 81 10.57 -14.64 -7.78
C GLU A 81 9.18 -14.27 -8.26
N HIS A 82 8.16 -14.41 -7.41
CA HIS A 82 6.80 -13.92 -7.71
C HIS A 82 6.80 -12.43 -8.03
N PHE A 83 7.59 -11.62 -7.31
CA PHE A 83 7.75 -10.20 -7.62
C PHE A 83 8.26 -9.96 -9.05
N LYS A 84 9.22 -10.75 -9.54
CA LYS A 84 9.74 -10.62 -10.91
C LYS A 84 8.65 -10.91 -11.94
N HIS A 85 7.81 -11.92 -11.68
CA HIS A 85 6.66 -12.23 -12.54
C HIS A 85 5.66 -11.07 -12.55
N THR A 86 5.30 -10.54 -11.38
CA THR A 86 4.42 -9.37 -11.24
C THR A 86 4.97 -8.15 -11.99
N LEU A 87 6.24 -7.82 -11.78
CA LEU A 87 6.88 -6.67 -12.44
C LEU A 87 6.92 -6.83 -13.96
N LYS A 88 7.20 -8.03 -14.47
CA LYS A 88 7.17 -8.34 -15.90
C LYS A 88 5.77 -8.17 -16.48
N ALA A 89 4.75 -8.62 -15.76
CA ALA A 89 3.36 -8.47 -16.19
C ALA A 89 2.95 -7.00 -16.25
N ILE A 90 3.24 -6.21 -15.21
CA ILE A 90 2.97 -4.77 -15.18
C ILE A 90 3.66 -4.03 -16.33
N LYS A 91 4.94 -4.35 -16.62
CA LYS A 91 5.66 -3.79 -17.78
C LYS A 91 5.05 -4.19 -19.12
N THR A 92 4.55 -5.42 -19.23
CA THR A 92 3.88 -5.91 -20.44
C THR A 92 2.54 -5.20 -20.67
N MET A 93 1.88 -4.73 -19.61
CA MET A 93 0.69 -3.87 -19.69
C MET A 93 1.00 -2.43 -20.14
N GLY A 94 2.28 -2.08 -20.37
CA GLY A 94 2.69 -0.79 -20.89
C GLY A 94 2.97 0.28 -19.83
N MET A 95 3.03 -0.08 -18.54
CA MET A 95 3.45 0.87 -17.50
C MET A 95 4.96 1.09 -17.58
N ASP A 96 5.35 2.37 -17.65
CA ASP A 96 6.75 2.78 -17.56
C ASP A 96 7.28 2.69 -16.12
N ASN A 97 8.59 2.91 -15.97
CA ASN A 97 9.23 2.79 -14.66
C ASN A 97 8.73 3.86 -13.68
N GLU A 98 8.33 5.05 -14.13
CA GLU A 98 7.84 6.12 -13.26
C GLU A 98 6.48 5.77 -12.65
N ASN A 99 5.55 5.29 -13.47
CA ASN A 99 4.24 4.83 -13.01
C ASN A 99 4.35 3.59 -12.13
N ILE A 100 5.29 2.68 -12.43
CA ILE A 100 5.60 1.53 -11.56
C ILE A 100 6.11 2.01 -10.20
N CYS A 101 7.02 2.98 -10.16
CA CYS A 101 7.50 3.55 -8.90
C CYS A 101 6.36 4.21 -8.11
N THR A 102 5.50 4.98 -8.78
CA THR A 102 4.31 5.60 -8.18
C THR A 102 3.35 4.55 -7.61
N LEU A 103 3.12 3.45 -8.33
CA LEU A 103 2.29 2.33 -7.86
C LEU A 103 2.85 1.72 -6.57
N PHE A 104 4.14 1.40 -6.54
CA PHE A 104 4.75 0.82 -5.34
C PHE A 104 4.84 1.84 -4.19
N ARG A 105 5.01 3.12 -4.49
CA ARG A 105 4.96 4.19 -3.49
C ARG A 105 3.58 4.28 -2.84
N ALA A 106 2.50 4.16 -3.62
CA ALA A 106 1.14 4.09 -3.09
C ALA A 106 0.93 2.87 -2.19
N ILE A 107 1.50 1.72 -2.54
CA ILE A 107 1.47 0.51 -1.70
C ILE A 107 2.20 0.76 -0.35
N CYS A 108 3.35 1.43 -0.37
CA CYS A 108 4.07 1.82 0.83
C CYS A 108 3.28 2.80 1.71
N VAL A 109 2.57 3.77 1.10
CA VAL A 109 1.67 4.69 1.82
C VAL A 109 0.60 3.90 2.58
N VAL A 110 -0.03 2.90 1.95
CA VAL A 110 -1.04 2.05 2.59
C VAL A 110 -0.46 1.31 3.80
N LEU A 111 0.74 0.75 3.66
CA LEU A 111 1.42 0.08 4.76
C LEU A 111 1.77 1.04 5.91
N GLN A 112 2.23 2.24 5.56
CA GLN A 112 2.62 3.29 6.51
C GLN A 112 1.41 3.85 7.28
N LEU A 113 0.28 4.05 6.60
CA LEU A 113 -0.99 4.43 7.24
C LEU A 113 -1.41 3.41 8.31
N GLY A 114 -1.17 2.11 8.06
CA GLY A 114 -1.45 1.06 9.02
C GLY A 114 -0.62 1.11 10.29
N ASN A 115 0.54 1.76 10.27
CA ASN A 115 1.40 1.93 11.44
C ASN A 115 0.98 3.11 12.33
N LEU A 116 0.15 4.02 11.82
CA LEU A 116 -0.31 5.15 12.62
C LEU A 116 -1.15 4.69 13.81
N THR A 117 -0.94 5.36 14.94
CA THR A 117 -1.73 5.21 16.15
C THR A 117 -2.39 6.54 16.50
N PHE A 118 -3.60 6.46 17.04
CA PHE A 118 -4.42 7.62 17.36
C PHE A 118 -4.83 7.57 18.83
N GLY A 119 -4.94 8.74 19.44
CA GLY A 119 -5.30 8.89 20.85
C GLY A 119 -6.06 10.18 21.14
N PRO A 120 -6.36 10.43 22.42
CA PRO A 120 -7.02 11.64 22.89
C PRO A 120 -6.18 12.90 22.62
N ASP A 121 -6.83 13.99 22.27
CA ASP A 121 -6.16 15.28 22.02
C ASP A 121 -5.79 16.02 23.34
N GLY A 122 -4.77 15.50 24.02
CA GLY A 122 -4.19 16.13 25.20
C GLY A 122 -4.88 15.83 26.54
N PRO A 123 -4.35 16.41 27.64
CA PRO A 123 -4.75 16.06 29.01
C PRO A 123 -6.14 16.58 29.42
N ASN A 124 -6.71 17.54 28.68
CA ASN A 124 -8.04 18.11 28.93
C ASN A 124 -9.09 17.58 27.92
N TYR A 125 -8.93 16.34 27.47
CA TYR A 125 -9.81 15.71 26.49
C TYR A 125 -11.28 15.72 26.95
N ASP A 126 -12.12 16.41 26.19
CA ASP A 126 -13.56 16.59 26.45
C ASP A 126 -14.44 15.52 25.78
N GLY A 127 -13.81 14.49 25.20
CA GLY A 127 -14.49 13.47 24.40
C GLY A 127 -14.59 13.82 22.91
N ARG A 128 -14.02 14.94 22.46
CA ARG A 128 -14.01 15.38 21.06
C ARG A 128 -12.56 15.52 20.55
N GLY A 129 -12.36 15.19 19.28
CA GLY A 129 -11.06 15.25 18.61
C GLY A 129 -10.20 14.00 18.82
N SER A 130 -9.13 13.91 18.03
CA SER A 130 -8.12 12.88 18.15
C SER A 130 -6.78 13.45 17.71
N THR A 131 -5.68 12.87 18.17
CA THR A 131 -4.34 13.21 17.71
C THR A 131 -3.58 11.96 17.33
N VAL A 132 -2.59 12.11 16.44
CA VAL A 132 -1.68 11.02 16.07
C VAL A 132 -0.66 10.84 17.19
N THR A 133 -0.62 9.64 17.78
CA THR A 133 0.29 9.31 18.90
C THR A 133 1.59 8.63 18.48
N SER A 134 1.81 8.47 17.17
CA SER A 134 3.01 7.90 16.55
C SER A 134 3.71 8.95 15.67
N PRO A 135 4.53 9.85 16.25
CA PRO A 135 5.14 10.96 15.51
C PRO A 135 6.12 10.49 14.42
N ASP A 136 6.96 9.48 14.71
CA ASP A 136 7.93 8.94 13.75
C ASP A 136 7.23 8.38 12.49
N GLU A 137 6.08 7.72 12.68
CA GLU A 137 5.31 7.15 11.59
C GLU A 137 4.57 8.22 10.78
N LEU A 138 4.17 9.31 11.43
CA LEU A 138 3.57 10.47 10.77
C LEU A 138 4.59 11.23 9.93
N GLU A 139 5.82 11.40 10.44
CA GLU A 139 6.94 11.97 9.67
C GLU A 139 7.29 11.11 8.45
N ALA A 140 7.38 9.79 8.64
CA ALA A 140 7.59 8.84 7.55
C ALA A 140 6.47 8.92 6.49
N LEU A 141 5.21 9.07 6.91
CA LEU A 141 4.08 9.27 6.00
C LEU A 141 4.17 10.61 5.24
N SER A 142 4.57 11.68 5.93
CA SER A 142 4.80 12.99 5.33
C SER A 142 5.89 12.96 4.26
N GLU A 143 6.99 12.29 4.53
CA GLU A 143 8.09 12.12 3.58
C GLU A 143 7.64 11.38 2.31
N ILE A 144 6.94 10.26 2.45
CA ILE A 144 6.50 9.48 1.30
C ILE A 144 5.30 10.10 0.57
N LEU A 145 4.47 10.93 1.20
CA LEU A 145 3.42 11.67 0.49
C LEU A 145 3.94 12.97 -0.15
N GLY A 146 5.03 13.54 0.38
CA GLY A 146 5.51 14.86 -0.02
C GLY A 146 4.57 15.99 0.42
N VAL A 147 3.79 15.77 1.48
CA VAL A 147 2.82 16.72 2.03
C VAL A 147 3.29 17.17 3.42
N PRO A 148 3.16 18.46 3.79
CA PRO A 148 3.56 18.94 5.10
C PRO A 148 2.90 18.17 6.26
N LEU A 149 3.68 17.91 7.31
CA LEU A 149 3.23 17.16 8.49
C LEU A 149 1.96 17.74 9.13
N PRO A 150 1.81 19.07 9.33
CA PRO A 150 0.59 19.64 9.91
C PRO A 150 -0.66 19.36 9.07
N ASP A 151 -0.52 19.36 7.75
CA ASP A 151 -1.63 19.15 6.81
C ASP A 151 -2.11 17.70 6.87
N ILE A 152 -1.18 16.73 6.93
CA ILE A 152 -1.52 15.31 7.09
C ILE A 152 -2.14 15.06 8.47
N ALA A 153 -1.57 15.61 9.53
CA ALA A 153 -2.10 15.44 10.88
C ALA A 153 -3.55 15.92 10.94
N THR A 154 -3.81 17.12 10.44
CA THR A 154 -5.15 17.71 10.37
C THR A 154 -6.08 16.87 9.50
N ALA A 155 -5.64 16.46 8.30
CA ALA A 155 -6.46 15.66 7.40
C ALA A 155 -6.87 14.28 7.99
N LEU A 156 -6.05 13.72 8.88
CA LEU A 156 -6.33 12.43 9.52
C LEU A 156 -7.18 12.54 10.80
N THR A 157 -7.16 13.68 11.48
CA THR A 157 -7.83 13.85 12.78
C THR A 157 -9.04 14.77 12.75
N VAL A 158 -9.14 15.63 11.75
CA VAL A 158 -10.23 16.59 11.58
C VAL A 158 -11.08 16.18 10.39
N CYS A 159 -12.35 15.89 10.66
CA CYS A 159 -13.34 15.73 9.60
C CYS A 159 -13.98 17.09 9.33
N VAL A 160 -13.63 17.70 8.19
CA VAL A 160 -14.30 18.91 7.71
C VAL A 160 -15.62 18.48 7.05
N VAL A 161 -16.75 18.96 7.58
CA VAL A 161 -18.08 18.64 7.05
C VAL A 161 -18.68 19.92 6.48
N THR A 162 -18.75 20.00 5.16
CA THR A 162 -19.42 21.12 4.49
C THR A 162 -20.93 20.92 4.55
N MET A 163 -21.65 21.79 5.26
CA MET A 163 -23.10 21.85 5.26
C MET A 163 -23.55 23.12 4.53
N GLY A 164 -23.96 22.99 3.27
CA GLY A 164 -24.34 24.13 2.42
C GLY A 164 -23.12 24.85 1.82
N THR A 165 -23.11 26.18 1.87
CA THR A 165 -21.96 27.03 1.46
C THR A 165 -20.94 27.27 2.58
N GLU A 166 -21.15 26.70 3.76
CA GLU A 166 -20.28 26.89 4.91
C GLU A 166 -19.49 25.59 5.20
N VAL A 167 -18.18 25.77 5.40
CA VAL A 167 -17.21 24.72 5.72
C VAL A 167 -17.00 24.75 7.24
N PHE A 168 -17.33 23.66 7.94
CA PHE A 168 -17.17 23.48 9.39
C PHE A 168 -16.04 22.50 9.70
#